data_AF-A0A964HBA3-F1
#
_entry.id   AF-A0A964HBA3-F1
#
_cell.length_a   1.000
_cell.length_b   1.000
_cell.length_c   1.000
_cell.angle_alpha   90.00
_cell.angle_beta   90.00
_cell.angle_gamma   90.00
#
_symmetry.space_group_name_H-M   'P 1'
#
loop_
_entity.id
_entity.type
_entity.pdbx_description
1 polymer ?
#
loop_
_entity_poly.entity_id
_entity_poly.type
_entity_poly.pdbx_seq_one_letter_code
_entity_poly.pdbx_strand_id
1 'polypeptide(L)'
;MRRALLPIGVLLATIIVLTQCGKKSNPVAVPESTPAAPTITAAHPASGSTGVVRNTLIYVTFSRPMDHAATEGALAVTGMTGTMSWSNNILIFRPDSLFAAADTVRFTVSTAARDNGGTPLAAAASYSFSCGSNADTTRPAVASHAPAGTGVVPGTEVAAHCSEKLAPWADGAITLRDSASGAAVSGATGISSDSILRFIPSGLAHSTTYIATVGTACVDRCGNAIATPYSWTFTTAADNIPPTVHGTSPGNGDTLVSVNAQVRVRFSEPMDTAATRTATTHSELMHYRTEWSGDTLMTLTMTDTLSFHLAHIMTVGTGATDKAGNHLSSAYSFSFTTARGLYVACRTAGDMRFFQAHDLKPEGVMPSLTGVTQTVMATAGTFALLLASDGVHYLDVHAQNHAVLFAPFSGNGYGLALSRNTNWNAVSDTIGDRVYLFDGVLTNYDTILTGGAAPKGLVFSANNRYLY
;
A
#
# COMPACT_ATOMS: atom_id res chain seq x y z
N MET A 1 45.89 10.26 81.45
CA MET A 1 46.25 8.83 81.65
C MET A 1 45.14 7.98 81.05
N ARG A 2 45.49 6.88 80.37
CA ARG A 2 44.75 5.60 80.29
C ARG A 2 43.20 5.60 80.31
N ARG A 3 42.67 4.75 79.40
CA ARG A 3 41.41 3.97 79.50
C ARG A 3 40.13 4.77 79.21
N ALA A 4 39.46 4.47 78.10
CA ALA A 4 38.56 3.34 77.85
C ALA A 4 37.16 3.61 78.40
N LEU A 5 36.15 3.50 77.51
CA LEU A 5 34.84 2.86 77.72
C LEU A 5 33.90 3.27 76.56
N LEU A 6 33.70 2.37 75.60
CA LEU A 6 32.42 2.19 74.91
C LEU A 6 31.55 1.32 75.83
N PRO A 7 30.20 1.45 75.90
CA PRO A 7 29.36 0.92 74.80
C PRO A 7 27.94 1.54 74.59
N ILE A 8 27.35 1.14 73.45
CA ILE A 8 25.92 0.96 73.08
C ILE A 8 25.01 2.21 72.92
N GLY A 9 24.48 2.37 71.70
CA GLY A 9 23.28 3.13 71.38
C GLY A 9 22.87 2.96 69.91
N VAL A 10 21.80 2.20 69.67
CA VAL A 10 21.17 1.86 68.38
C VAL A 10 20.85 3.11 67.53
N LEU A 11 21.10 3.08 66.21
CA LEU A 11 20.54 4.08 65.28
C LEU A 11 20.09 3.50 63.94
N LEU A 12 18.79 3.70 63.68
CA LEU A 12 18.04 3.53 62.44
C LEU A 12 18.73 4.29 61.29
N ALA A 13 18.93 3.64 60.14
CA ALA A 13 19.45 4.27 58.94
C ALA A 13 18.33 4.96 58.15
N THR A 14 18.34 6.30 58.16
CA THR A 14 17.50 7.18 57.34
C THR A 14 18.11 7.34 55.94
N ILE A 15 17.38 6.94 54.90
CA ILE A 15 17.76 7.13 53.50
C ILE A 15 17.48 8.59 53.11
N ILE A 16 18.54 9.33 52.77
CA ILE A 16 18.48 10.69 52.24
C ILE A 16 18.44 10.61 50.71
N VAL A 17 17.33 11.04 50.11
CA VAL A 17 17.17 11.24 48.67
C VAL A 17 17.72 12.63 48.32
N LEU A 18 18.79 12.67 47.52
CA LEU A 18 19.34 13.91 46.95
C LEU A 18 18.47 14.36 45.77
N THR A 19 17.76 15.48 45.93
CA THR A 19 17.04 16.18 44.87
C THR A 19 18.01 17.03 44.04
N GLN A 20 18.35 16.55 42.86
CA GLN A 20 19.12 17.30 41.87
C GLN A 20 18.18 18.23 41.09
N CYS A 21 18.30 19.54 41.34
CA CYS A 21 17.54 20.57 40.65
C CYS A 21 18.17 20.84 39.26
N GLY A 22 17.80 20.04 38.27
CA GLY A 22 18.13 20.30 36.86
C GLY A 22 17.16 21.32 36.27
N LYS A 23 17.63 22.54 36.00
CA LYS A 23 16.91 23.51 35.16
C LYS A 23 16.70 22.86 33.78
N LYS A 24 15.46 22.49 33.44
CA LYS A 24 15.08 22.20 32.06
C LYS A 24 15.33 23.48 31.25
N SER A 25 16.38 23.48 30.43
CA SER A 25 16.49 24.43 29.34
C SER A 25 15.24 24.27 28.48
N ASN A 26 14.49 25.37 28.28
CA ASN A 26 13.42 25.39 27.29
C ASN A 26 13.94 24.77 25.99
N PRO A 27 13.17 23.91 25.30
CA PRO A 27 13.53 23.54 23.94
C PRO A 27 13.68 24.84 23.14
N VAL A 28 14.87 25.02 22.56
CA VAL A 28 15.09 26.08 21.57
C VAL A 28 14.06 25.84 20.49
N ALA A 29 13.12 26.78 20.31
CA ALA A 29 12.18 26.73 19.21
C ALA A 29 13.01 26.62 17.93
N VAL A 30 12.87 25.50 17.21
CA VAL A 30 13.33 25.42 15.82
C VAL A 30 12.66 26.60 15.12
N PRO A 31 13.39 27.50 14.43
CA PRO A 31 12.74 28.60 13.72
C PRO A 31 11.73 27.96 12.78
N GLU A 32 10.44 28.23 13.00
CA GLU A 32 9.40 27.84 12.05
C GLU A 32 9.83 28.41 10.69
N SER A 33 10.07 27.51 9.73
CA SER A 33 10.32 27.92 8.36
C SER A 33 9.12 28.76 7.93
N THR A 34 9.35 30.04 7.63
CA THR A 34 8.28 30.93 7.19
C THR A 34 7.57 30.28 6.00
N PRO A 35 6.23 30.11 6.04
CA PRO A 35 5.51 29.50 4.94
C PRO A 35 5.85 30.21 3.63
N ALA A 36 6.25 29.47 2.60
CA ALA A 36 6.58 30.05 1.30
C ALA A 36 5.36 30.82 0.77
N ALA A 37 5.54 32.05 0.28
CA ALA A 37 4.42 32.87 -0.20
C ALA A 37 3.68 32.19 -1.39
N PRO A 38 2.35 32.39 -1.53
CA PRO A 38 1.66 32.08 -2.77
C PRO A 38 2.25 32.85 -3.95
N THR A 39 2.17 32.28 -5.15
CA THR A 39 2.63 32.89 -6.40
C THR A 39 1.52 32.86 -7.45
N ILE A 40 1.58 33.78 -8.41
CA ILE A 40 0.73 33.77 -9.60
C ILE A 40 1.44 32.93 -10.66
N THR A 41 0.80 31.84 -11.08
CA THR A 41 1.35 30.91 -12.07
C THR A 41 0.89 31.22 -13.49
N ALA A 42 -0.24 31.90 -13.64
CA ALA A 42 -0.73 32.41 -14.92
C ALA A 42 -1.64 33.62 -14.72
N ALA A 43 -1.67 34.50 -15.71
CA ALA A 43 -2.63 35.59 -15.80
C ALA A 43 -3.09 35.74 -17.25
N HIS A 44 -4.38 36.00 -17.44
CA HIS A 44 -4.99 36.21 -18.73
C HIS A 44 -5.86 37.48 -18.71
N PRO A 45 -5.81 38.32 -19.76
CA PRO A 45 -4.81 38.31 -20.83
C PRO A 45 -3.37 38.42 -20.30
N ALA A 46 -2.41 37.84 -21.03
CA ALA A 46 -1.00 37.93 -20.65
C ALA A 46 -0.50 39.38 -20.80
N SER A 47 0.48 39.80 -19.98
CA SER A 47 0.99 41.18 -20.05
C SER A 47 1.56 41.50 -21.43
N GLY A 48 1.21 42.66 -21.96
CA GLY A 48 1.59 43.13 -23.29
C GLY A 48 0.73 42.60 -24.44
N SER A 49 -0.32 41.80 -24.17
CA SER A 49 -1.21 41.31 -25.22
C SER A 49 -1.88 42.45 -25.97
N THR A 50 -2.00 42.33 -27.29
CA THR A 50 -2.64 43.32 -28.17
C THR A 50 -3.80 42.72 -28.94
N GLY A 51 -4.78 43.55 -29.32
CA GLY A 51 -5.92 43.10 -30.11
C GLY A 51 -6.86 42.18 -29.34
N VAL A 52 -6.87 42.25 -28.01
CA VAL A 52 -7.70 41.42 -27.15
C VAL A 52 -9.18 41.76 -27.35
N VAL A 53 -10.03 40.75 -27.46
CA VAL A 53 -11.48 40.94 -27.68
C VAL A 53 -12.15 41.61 -26.48
N ARG A 54 -13.15 42.44 -26.76
CA ARG A 54 -13.70 43.40 -25.78
C ARG A 54 -14.52 42.78 -24.65
N ASN A 55 -14.87 41.50 -24.73
CA ASN A 55 -15.54 40.73 -23.69
C ASN A 55 -14.66 39.61 -23.10
N THR A 56 -13.34 39.67 -23.31
CA THR A 56 -12.43 38.73 -22.65
C THR A 56 -12.69 38.72 -21.14
N LEU A 57 -12.65 37.54 -20.53
CA LEU A 57 -12.58 37.47 -19.08
C LEU A 57 -11.13 37.71 -18.65
N ILE A 58 -10.94 38.33 -17.49
CA ILE A 58 -9.65 38.41 -16.83
C ILE A 58 -9.58 37.25 -15.85
N TYR A 59 -8.50 36.48 -15.82
CA TYR A 59 -8.33 35.46 -14.79
C TYR A 59 -6.88 35.32 -14.34
N VAL A 60 -6.71 34.96 -13.08
CA VAL A 60 -5.41 34.80 -12.42
C VAL A 60 -5.38 33.44 -11.73
N THR A 61 -4.39 32.63 -12.08
CA THR A 61 -4.14 31.32 -11.46
C THR A 61 -3.06 31.44 -10.40
N PHE A 62 -3.34 30.91 -9.22
CA PHE A 62 -2.43 30.90 -8.09
C PHE A 62 -1.82 29.51 -7.88
N SER A 63 -0.63 29.46 -7.28
CA SER A 63 0.08 28.21 -6.99
C SER A 63 -0.58 27.33 -5.94
N ARG A 64 -1.60 27.83 -5.24
CA ARG A 64 -2.28 27.16 -4.12
C ARG A 64 -3.65 27.80 -3.84
N PRO A 65 -4.50 27.16 -3.00
CA PRO A 65 -5.77 27.75 -2.57
C PRO A 65 -5.58 29.09 -1.85
N MET A 66 -6.41 30.08 -2.23
CA MET A 66 -6.35 31.45 -1.73
C MET A 66 -7.53 31.78 -0.82
N ASP A 67 -7.37 32.75 0.08
CA ASP A 67 -8.51 33.39 0.75
C ASP A 67 -9.27 34.20 -0.30
N HIS A 68 -10.46 33.73 -0.66
CA HIS A 68 -11.24 34.29 -1.77
C HIS A 68 -11.60 35.76 -1.52
N ALA A 69 -12.17 36.09 -0.36
CA ALA A 69 -12.63 37.45 -0.08
C ALA A 69 -11.45 38.45 -0.03
N ALA A 70 -10.34 38.05 0.56
CA ALA A 70 -9.13 38.88 0.59
C ALA A 70 -8.55 39.10 -0.80
N THR A 71 -8.51 38.05 -1.61
CA THR A 71 -7.90 38.09 -2.94
C THR A 71 -8.77 38.82 -3.95
N GLU A 72 -10.10 38.71 -3.84
CA GLU A 72 -11.05 39.53 -4.58
C GLU A 72 -10.88 41.02 -4.25
N GLY A 73 -10.81 41.39 -2.97
CA GLY A 73 -10.54 42.77 -2.54
C GLY A 73 -9.15 43.30 -2.93
N ALA A 74 -8.22 42.41 -3.26
CA ALA A 74 -6.86 42.76 -3.68
C ALA A 74 -6.71 42.94 -5.20
N LEU A 75 -7.71 42.55 -6.00
CA LEU A 75 -7.74 42.70 -7.46
C LEU A 75 -8.34 44.07 -7.83
N ALA A 76 -7.61 44.85 -8.62
CA ALA A 76 -8.10 46.09 -9.19
C ALA A 76 -7.95 46.06 -10.72
N VAL A 77 -9.02 46.43 -11.45
CA VAL A 77 -9.04 46.57 -12.91
C VAL A 77 -9.31 48.03 -13.26
N THR A 78 -8.48 48.63 -14.11
CA THR A 78 -8.56 50.07 -14.42
C THR A 78 -9.86 50.40 -15.14
N GLY A 79 -10.60 51.37 -14.59
CA GLY A 79 -11.77 51.99 -15.25
C GLY A 79 -13.01 51.10 -15.35
N MET A 80 -13.05 49.94 -14.69
CA MET A 80 -14.13 48.97 -14.86
C MET A 80 -14.47 48.20 -13.58
N THR A 81 -15.77 47.95 -13.39
CA THR A 81 -16.29 47.00 -12.40
C THR A 81 -16.65 45.68 -13.07
N GLY A 82 -16.77 44.64 -12.25
CA GLY A 82 -17.12 43.32 -12.72
C GLY A 82 -17.49 42.39 -11.58
N THR A 83 -17.99 41.23 -11.97
CA THR A 83 -18.31 40.13 -11.07
C THR A 83 -17.12 39.19 -10.95
N MET A 84 -16.81 38.76 -9.73
CA MET A 84 -15.73 37.82 -9.46
C MET A 84 -16.29 36.44 -9.14
N SER A 85 -15.61 35.40 -9.60
CA SER A 85 -15.91 34.01 -9.29
C SER A 85 -14.62 33.19 -9.21
N TRP A 86 -14.72 31.99 -8.63
CA TRP A 86 -13.58 31.11 -8.45
C TRP A 86 -13.80 29.75 -9.11
N SER A 87 -12.73 29.21 -9.69
CA SER A 87 -12.63 27.80 -10.04
C SER A 87 -11.30 27.27 -9.53
N ASN A 88 -11.33 26.47 -8.47
CA ASN A 88 -10.14 26.01 -7.75
C ASN A 88 -9.24 27.22 -7.38
N ASN A 89 -7.99 27.22 -7.86
CA ASN A 89 -7.02 28.29 -7.60
C ASN A 89 -7.07 29.41 -8.65
N ILE A 90 -8.18 29.57 -9.38
CA ILE A 90 -8.35 30.56 -10.43
C ILE A 90 -9.39 31.59 -10.00
N LEU A 91 -8.95 32.83 -9.82
CA LEU A 91 -9.85 33.99 -9.70
C LEU A 91 -10.24 34.44 -11.11
N ILE A 92 -11.54 34.55 -11.37
CA ILE A 92 -12.11 34.96 -12.64
C ILE A 92 -12.85 36.28 -12.43
N PHE A 93 -12.52 37.29 -13.22
CA PHE A 93 -13.20 38.58 -13.27
C PHE A 93 -13.94 38.72 -14.59
N ARG A 94 -15.26 38.86 -14.50
CA ARG A 94 -16.14 39.12 -15.63
C ARG A 94 -16.52 40.59 -15.63
N PRO A 95 -16.12 41.36 -16.66
CA PRO A 95 -16.47 42.77 -16.75
C PRO A 95 -17.98 42.97 -16.90
N ASP A 96 -18.54 44.01 -16.26
CA ASP A 96 -19.98 44.32 -16.33
C ASP A 96 -20.40 44.89 -17.69
N SER A 97 -19.44 45.39 -18.47
CA SER A 97 -19.63 45.93 -19.81
C SER A 97 -18.43 45.62 -20.70
N LEU A 98 -18.59 45.76 -22.02
CA LEU A 98 -17.47 45.57 -22.94
C LEU A 98 -16.38 46.60 -22.67
N PHE A 99 -15.11 46.15 -22.68
CA PHE A 99 -13.98 47.06 -22.71
C PHE A 99 -14.09 48.00 -23.93
N ALA A 100 -13.61 49.24 -23.77
CA ALA A 100 -13.60 50.21 -24.85
C ALA A 100 -12.64 49.77 -25.98
N ALA A 101 -12.97 50.11 -27.23
CA ALA A 101 -12.12 49.77 -28.37
C ALA A 101 -10.81 50.55 -28.31
N ALA A 102 -9.69 49.89 -28.65
CA ALA A 102 -8.32 50.43 -28.58
C ALA A 102 -7.87 50.89 -27.19
N ASP A 103 -8.63 50.59 -26.14
CA ASP A 103 -8.27 50.94 -24.76
C ASP A 103 -7.12 50.07 -24.25
N THR A 104 -6.35 50.62 -23.31
CA THR A 104 -5.30 49.88 -22.60
C THR A 104 -5.79 49.60 -21.19
N VAL A 105 -6.15 48.34 -20.94
CA VAL A 105 -6.63 47.88 -19.65
C VAL A 105 -5.45 47.41 -18.81
N ARG A 106 -5.41 47.83 -17.55
CA ARG A 106 -4.47 47.33 -16.56
C ARG A 106 -5.22 46.64 -15.43
N PHE A 107 -4.71 45.49 -14.98
CA PHE A 107 -5.19 44.86 -13.75
C PHE A 107 -4.02 44.54 -12.82
N THR A 108 -4.26 44.70 -11.53
CA THR A 108 -3.24 44.53 -10.49
C THR A 108 -3.79 43.65 -9.37
N VAL A 109 -2.99 42.67 -8.96
CA VAL A 109 -3.23 41.90 -7.74
C VAL A 109 -2.23 42.39 -6.70
N SER A 110 -2.72 43.04 -5.64
CA SER A 110 -1.87 43.59 -4.59
C SER A 110 -1.40 42.52 -3.59
N THR A 111 -0.47 42.89 -2.69
CA THR A 111 -0.01 42.03 -1.60
C THR A 111 -1.08 41.76 -0.53
N ALA A 112 -2.27 42.37 -0.63
CA ALA A 112 -3.40 42.02 0.23
C ALA A 112 -3.99 40.63 -0.10
N ALA A 113 -3.74 40.12 -1.31
CA ALA A 113 -4.08 38.75 -1.69
C ALA A 113 -3.23 37.77 -0.86
N ARG A 114 -3.89 36.82 -0.21
CA ARG A 114 -3.26 35.89 0.74
C ARG A 114 -3.83 34.49 0.61
N ASP A 115 -3.04 33.48 0.96
CA ASP A 115 -3.51 32.12 1.01
C ASP A 115 -4.44 31.87 2.22
N ASN A 116 -5.06 30.68 2.28
CA ASN A 116 -5.92 30.30 3.41
C ASN A 116 -5.18 30.24 4.76
N GLY A 117 -3.84 30.21 4.75
CA GLY A 117 -3.00 30.33 5.94
C GLY A 117 -2.69 31.77 6.34
N GLY A 118 -3.19 32.76 5.59
CA GLY A 118 -2.95 34.17 5.82
C GLY A 118 -1.64 34.71 5.23
N THR A 119 -0.87 33.89 4.50
CA THR A 119 0.40 34.31 3.91
C THR A 119 0.14 35.15 2.65
N PRO A 120 0.60 36.41 2.58
CA PRO A 120 0.36 37.27 1.43
C PRO A 120 1.22 36.92 0.22
N LEU A 121 0.84 37.40 -0.97
CA LEU A 121 1.75 37.46 -2.12
C LEU A 121 3.02 38.23 -1.73
N ALA A 122 4.18 37.75 -2.18
CA ALA A 122 5.47 38.39 -1.88
C ALA A 122 5.60 39.81 -2.48
N ALA A 123 4.96 40.06 -3.62
CA ALA A 123 4.91 41.36 -4.28
C ALA A 123 3.60 41.52 -5.06
N ALA A 124 3.17 42.77 -5.25
CA ALA A 124 2.06 43.07 -6.13
C ALA A 124 2.43 42.74 -7.59
N ALA A 125 1.50 42.13 -8.32
CA ALA A 125 1.67 41.80 -9.73
C ALA A 125 0.73 42.65 -10.58
N SER A 126 1.23 43.16 -11.71
CA SER A 126 0.46 44.09 -12.55
C SER A 126 0.65 43.76 -14.02
N TYR A 127 -0.47 43.70 -14.73
CA TYR A 127 -0.56 43.24 -16.11
C TYR A 127 -1.30 44.29 -16.93
N SER A 128 -0.93 44.46 -18.19
CA SER A 128 -1.62 45.36 -19.11
C SER A 128 -1.85 44.72 -20.46
N PHE A 129 -2.97 45.00 -21.11
CA PHE A 129 -3.26 44.59 -22.47
C PHE A 129 -4.02 45.67 -23.23
N SER A 130 -4.00 45.63 -24.56
CA SER A 130 -4.77 46.54 -25.42
C SER A 130 -5.91 45.82 -26.13
N CYS A 131 -7.07 46.47 -26.14
CA CYS A 131 -8.29 45.96 -26.75
C CYS A 131 -8.31 46.17 -28.26
N GLY A 132 -8.81 45.18 -28.99
CA GLY A 132 -9.19 45.33 -30.40
C GLY A 132 -10.54 46.04 -30.56
N SER A 133 -11.12 45.92 -31.75
CA SER A 133 -12.42 46.54 -32.08
C SER A 133 -13.62 45.61 -31.83
N ASN A 134 -13.40 44.30 -31.77
CA ASN A 134 -14.48 43.30 -31.78
C ASN A 134 -14.68 42.64 -30.42
N ALA A 135 -15.92 42.23 -30.16
CA ALA A 135 -16.25 41.26 -29.13
C ALA A 135 -16.32 39.87 -29.77
N ASP A 136 -16.05 38.84 -28.96
CA ASP A 136 -16.15 37.45 -29.37
C ASP A 136 -17.45 36.82 -28.87
N THR A 137 -18.35 36.50 -29.79
CA THR A 137 -19.62 35.85 -29.50
C THR A 137 -19.69 34.43 -30.07
N THR A 138 -18.57 33.92 -30.58
CA THR A 138 -18.52 32.59 -31.19
C THR A 138 -18.48 31.56 -30.07
N ARG A 139 -19.36 30.57 -30.14
CA ARG A 139 -19.37 29.49 -29.15
C ARG A 139 -18.40 28.39 -29.57
N PRO A 140 -17.75 27.70 -28.61
CA PRO A 140 -16.99 26.50 -28.92
C PRO A 140 -17.93 25.44 -29.51
N ALA A 141 -17.43 24.70 -30.50
CA ALA A 141 -18.04 23.50 -31.05
C ALA A 141 -17.00 22.38 -31.09
N VAL A 142 -17.42 21.12 -31.01
CA VAL A 142 -16.51 19.98 -31.20
C VAL A 142 -16.31 19.78 -32.70
N ALA A 143 -15.11 20.09 -33.20
CA ALA A 143 -14.74 19.96 -34.61
C ALA A 143 -14.39 18.51 -34.99
N SER A 144 -13.76 17.79 -34.07
CA SER A 144 -13.47 16.36 -34.20
C SER A 144 -13.33 15.71 -32.83
N HIS A 145 -13.45 14.38 -32.79
CA HIS A 145 -13.30 13.60 -31.57
C HIS A 145 -12.53 12.30 -31.82
N ALA A 146 -11.99 11.74 -30.76
CA ALA A 146 -11.44 10.40 -30.72
C ALA A 146 -11.65 9.79 -29.32
N PRO A 147 -11.68 8.46 -29.19
CA PRO A 147 -11.78 7.48 -30.26
C PRO A 147 -13.21 7.43 -30.85
N ALA A 148 -13.38 6.72 -31.95
CA ALA A 148 -14.66 6.46 -32.61
C ALA A 148 -14.71 5.03 -33.15
N GLY A 149 -15.91 4.50 -33.34
CA GLY A 149 -16.11 3.16 -33.93
C GLY A 149 -15.86 2.02 -32.96
N THR A 150 -15.48 0.85 -33.47
CA THR A 150 -15.28 -0.38 -32.71
C THR A 150 -13.80 -0.80 -32.68
N GLY A 151 -13.43 -1.72 -31.79
CA GLY A 151 -12.05 -2.23 -31.72
C GLY A 151 -11.09 -1.28 -31.00
N VAL A 152 -11.61 -0.32 -30.23
CA VAL A 152 -10.78 0.63 -29.49
C VAL A 152 -10.03 -0.08 -28.36
N VAL A 153 -8.71 0.13 -28.27
CA VAL A 153 -7.91 -0.49 -27.21
C VAL A 153 -8.37 0.04 -25.85
N PRO A 154 -8.68 -0.83 -24.86
CA PRO A 154 -8.99 -0.39 -23.51
C PRO A 154 -7.89 0.50 -22.92
N GLY A 155 -8.27 1.64 -22.32
CA GLY A 155 -7.33 2.65 -21.84
C GLY A 155 -6.98 3.74 -22.87
N THR A 156 -7.48 3.64 -24.10
CA THR A 156 -7.37 4.74 -25.09
C THR A 156 -7.96 6.02 -24.51
N GLU A 157 -7.18 7.10 -24.59
CA GLU A 157 -7.62 8.44 -24.21
C GLU A 157 -8.77 8.92 -25.09
N VAL A 158 -9.74 9.57 -24.47
CA VAL A 158 -10.86 10.22 -25.14
C VAL A 158 -10.57 11.71 -25.27
N ALA A 159 -10.65 12.25 -26.49
CA ALA A 159 -10.35 13.64 -26.80
C ALA A 159 -11.45 14.29 -27.64
N ALA A 160 -11.78 15.54 -27.33
CA ALA A 160 -12.61 16.41 -28.15
C ALA A 160 -11.80 17.64 -28.57
N HIS A 161 -11.65 17.84 -29.87
CA HIS A 161 -11.00 19.00 -30.46
C HIS A 161 -12.05 20.08 -30.67
N CYS A 162 -11.95 21.17 -29.91
CA CYS A 162 -12.88 22.27 -29.98
C CYS A 162 -12.43 23.34 -30.98
N SER A 163 -13.38 24.06 -31.55
CA SER A 163 -13.15 25.12 -32.53
C SER A 163 -12.57 26.41 -31.93
N GLU A 164 -12.62 26.56 -30.61
CA GLU A 164 -12.25 27.77 -29.89
C GLU A 164 -11.23 27.49 -28.78
N LYS A 165 -10.53 28.55 -28.35
CA LYS A 165 -9.68 28.48 -27.16
C LYS A 165 -10.53 28.44 -25.90
N LEU A 166 -10.43 27.34 -25.18
CA LEU A 166 -11.19 27.08 -23.97
C LEU A 166 -10.64 27.86 -22.77
N ALA A 167 -11.54 28.18 -21.85
CA ALA A 167 -11.15 28.66 -20.55
C ALA A 167 -10.52 27.52 -19.74
N PRO A 168 -9.55 27.79 -18.85
CA PRO A 168 -8.94 26.73 -18.03
C PRO A 168 -9.92 25.98 -17.13
N TRP A 169 -11.04 26.61 -16.72
CA TRP A 169 -12.09 25.99 -15.92
C TRP A 169 -13.11 25.18 -16.75
N ALA A 170 -12.92 25.08 -18.06
CA ALA A 170 -13.63 24.09 -18.88
C ALA A 170 -13.08 22.67 -18.67
N ASP A 171 -11.99 22.51 -17.90
CA ASP A 171 -11.52 21.20 -17.47
C ASP A 171 -12.64 20.46 -16.72
N GLY A 172 -12.81 19.18 -17.02
CA GLY A 172 -13.94 18.39 -16.52
C GLY A 172 -15.23 18.53 -17.31
N ALA A 173 -15.28 19.36 -18.37
CA ALA A 173 -16.46 19.45 -19.24
C ALA A 173 -16.69 18.17 -20.07
N ILE A 174 -15.67 17.33 -20.23
CA ILE A 174 -15.76 16.03 -20.90
C ILE A 174 -15.97 14.92 -19.86
N THR A 175 -16.93 14.03 -20.12
CA THR A 175 -17.28 12.89 -19.26
C THR A 175 -17.40 11.62 -20.09
N LEU A 176 -17.27 10.46 -19.43
CA LEU A 176 -17.38 9.16 -20.05
C LEU A 176 -18.29 8.24 -19.22
N ARG A 177 -19.21 7.53 -19.89
CA ARG A 177 -20.14 6.59 -19.25
C ARG A 177 -20.22 5.29 -20.03
N ASP A 178 -20.41 4.19 -19.32
CA ASP A 178 -20.82 2.92 -19.91
C ASP A 178 -22.23 3.07 -20.51
N SER A 179 -22.42 2.66 -21.78
CA SER A 179 -23.67 2.92 -22.50
C SER A 179 -24.83 2.04 -22.03
N ALA A 180 -24.55 0.86 -21.48
CA ALA A 180 -25.56 -0.11 -21.10
C ALA A 180 -26.07 0.15 -19.67
N SER A 181 -25.14 0.36 -18.74
CA SER A 181 -25.43 0.59 -17.32
C SER A 181 -25.64 2.07 -16.96
N GLY A 182 -25.14 3.00 -17.80
CA GLY A 182 -25.12 4.44 -17.50
C GLY A 182 -24.09 4.84 -16.44
N ALA A 183 -23.30 3.89 -15.93
CA ALA A 183 -22.29 4.12 -14.90
C ALA A 183 -21.22 5.09 -15.40
N ALA A 184 -20.82 6.03 -14.54
CA ALA A 184 -19.71 6.94 -14.85
C ALA A 184 -18.38 6.18 -14.81
N VAL A 185 -17.54 6.42 -15.81
CA VAL A 185 -16.16 5.92 -15.83
C VAL A 185 -15.30 6.91 -15.06
N SER A 186 -14.47 6.42 -14.15
CA SER A 186 -13.46 7.24 -13.47
C SER A 186 -12.29 7.54 -14.41
N GLY A 187 -11.72 8.74 -14.30
CA GLY A 187 -10.61 9.14 -15.14
C GLY A 187 -10.09 10.53 -14.77
N ALA A 188 -8.94 10.88 -15.35
CA ALA A 188 -8.36 12.22 -15.24
C ALA A 188 -8.80 13.07 -16.42
N THR A 189 -9.16 14.34 -16.18
CA THR A 189 -9.46 15.30 -17.25
C THR A 189 -8.30 16.27 -17.45
N GLY A 190 -8.31 16.94 -18.60
CA GLY A 190 -7.44 18.08 -18.83
C GLY A 190 -7.75 18.83 -20.12
N ILE A 191 -7.11 19.98 -20.27
CA ILE A 191 -7.10 20.75 -21.51
C ILE A 191 -5.68 20.76 -22.07
N SER A 192 -5.52 20.47 -23.36
CA SER A 192 -4.24 20.59 -24.07
C SER A 192 -4.36 21.54 -25.27
N SER A 193 -3.26 22.20 -25.62
CA SER A 193 -3.18 23.15 -26.74
C SER A 193 -4.30 24.22 -26.73
N ASP A 194 -4.76 24.60 -25.52
CA ASP A 194 -5.86 25.52 -25.27
C ASP A 194 -7.23 25.17 -25.88
N SER A 195 -7.38 24.05 -26.60
CA SER A 195 -8.57 23.78 -27.43
C SER A 195 -8.99 22.30 -27.45
N ILE A 196 -8.25 21.42 -26.78
CA ILE A 196 -8.55 19.98 -26.76
C ILE A 196 -8.90 19.56 -25.34
N LEU A 197 -10.16 19.15 -25.13
CA LEU A 197 -10.58 18.48 -23.90
C LEU A 197 -10.14 17.01 -23.95
N ARG A 198 -9.54 16.54 -22.87
CA ARG A 198 -9.03 15.17 -22.73
C ARG A 198 -9.65 14.48 -21.53
N PHE A 199 -9.90 13.19 -21.67
CA PHE A 199 -10.31 12.29 -20.61
C PHE A 199 -9.49 11.01 -20.71
N ILE A 200 -8.67 10.76 -19.68
CA ILE A 200 -7.84 9.56 -19.55
C ILE A 200 -8.58 8.60 -18.60
N PRO A 201 -9.22 7.53 -19.10
CA PRO A 201 -9.96 6.60 -18.25
C PRO A 201 -9.00 5.81 -17.34
N SER A 202 -9.41 5.53 -16.10
CA SER A 202 -8.65 4.66 -15.19
C SER A 202 -8.69 3.19 -15.58
N GLY A 203 -9.60 2.82 -16.49
CA GLY A 203 -9.75 1.50 -17.06
C GLY A 203 -11.05 1.44 -17.87
N LEU A 204 -11.05 0.65 -18.95
CA LEU A 204 -12.23 0.35 -19.74
C LEU A 204 -12.38 -1.17 -19.81
N ALA A 205 -13.60 -1.67 -19.72
CA ALA A 205 -13.88 -3.07 -19.94
C ALA A 205 -13.78 -3.38 -21.44
N HIS A 206 -13.40 -4.62 -21.78
CA HIS A 206 -13.41 -5.12 -23.16
C HIS A 206 -14.85 -5.29 -23.69
N SER A 207 -15.00 -5.34 -25.01
CA SER A 207 -16.29 -5.51 -25.69
C SER A 207 -17.41 -4.57 -25.19
N THR A 208 -17.06 -3.39 -24.68
CA THR A 208 -17.98 -2.51 -23.98
C THR A 208 -18.13 -1.21 -24.76
N THR A 209 -19.37 -0.77 -24.92
CA THR A 209 -19.68 0.51 -25.59
C THR A 209 -19.74 1.63 -24.54
N TYR A 210 -19.05 2.72 -24.83
CA TYR A 210 -19.00 3.90 -23.99
C TYR A 210 -19.57 5.12 -24.73
N ILE A 211 -20.18 6.02 -23.97
CA ILE A 211 -20.66 7.32 -24.43
C ILE A 211 -19.76 8.40 -23.81
N ALA A 212 -19.02 9.10 -24.65
CA ALA A 212 -18.31 10.31 -24.27
C ALA A 212 -19.23 11.52 -24.47
N THR A 213 -19.19 12.49 -23.56
CA THR A 213 -20.02 13.70 -23.64
C THR A 213 -19.24 14.93 -23.22
N VAL A 214 -19.23 15.94 -24.09
CA VAL A 214 -18.81 17.30 -23.79
C VAL A 214 -20.04 18.10 -23.38
N GLY A 215 -20.11 18.48 -22.11
CA GLY A 215 -21.22 19.24 -21.53
C GLY A 215 -21.09 20.75 -21.67
N THR A 216 -22.08 21.48 -21.18
CA THR A 216 -22.17 22.96 -21.24
C THR A 216 -21.13 23.69 -20.39
N ALA A 217 -20.37 22.97 -19.54
CA ALA A 217 -19.18 23.51 -18.89
C ALA A 217 -18.04 23.77 -19.89
N CYS A 218 -18.12 23.26 -21.13
CA CYS A 218 -17.20 23.62 -22.20
C CYS A 218 -17.46 25.07 -22.61
N VAL A 219 -16.56 25.96 -22.20
CA VAL A 219 -16.67 27.41 -22.31
C VAL A 219 -15.36 28.01 -22.79
N ASP A 220 -15.42 29.03 -23.64
CA ASP A 220 -14.26 29.78 -24.09
C ASP A 220 -13.79 30.82 -23.06
N ARG A 221 -12.68 31.51 -23.36
CA ARG A 221 -12.11 32.57 -22.50
C ARG A 221 -12.94 33.85 -22.42
N CYS A 222 -13.98 33.96 -23.24
CA CYS A 222 -14.91 35.09 -23.29
C CYS A 222 -16.24 34.77 -22.57
N GLY A 223 -16.39 33.54 -22.07
CA GLY A 223 -17.57 33.06 -21.35
C GLY A 223 -18.67 32.49 -22.25
N ASN A 224 -18.41 32.25 -23.54
CA ASN A 224 -19.37 31.61 -24.42
C ASN A 224 -19.31 30.09 -24.21
N ALA A 225 -20.40 29.51 -23.70
CA ALA A 225 -20.53 28.05 -23.55
C ALA A 225 -20.94 27.39 -24.86
N ILE A 226 -20.54 26.13 -25.06
CA ILE A 226 -21.05 25.28 -26.15
C ILE A 226 -22.59 25.30 -26.13
N ALA A 227 -23.21 25.44 -27.30
CA ALA A 227 -24.66 25.66 -27.38
C ALA A 227 -25.48 24.43 -26.98
N THR A 228 -25.02 23.24 -27.38
CA THR A 228 -25.64 21.95 -27.08
C THR A 228 -24.57 20.96 -26.69
N PRO A 229 -24.79 20.12 -25.66
CA PRO A 229 -23.86 19.04 -25.34
C PRO A 229 -23.60 18.17 -26.57
N TYR A 230 -22.35 17.78 -26.76
CA TYR A 230 -21.92 16.94 -27.86
C TYR A 230 -21.53 15.56 -27.33
N SER A 231 -22.17 14.51 -27.84
CA SER A 231 -21.91 13.13 -27.43
C SER A 231 -21.56 12.25 -28.61
N TRP A 232 -20.68 11.28 -28.38
CA TRP A 232 -20.34 10.25 -29.35
C TRP A 232 -20.08 8.92 -28.64
N THR A 233 -20.06 7.83 -29.40
CA THR A 233 -19.85 6.49 -28.89
C THR A 233 -18.63 5.83 -29.51
N PHE A 234 -18.06 4.90 -28.75
CA PHE A 234 -17.08 3.95 -29.24
C PHE A 234 -17.20 2.63 -28.48
N THR A 235 -16.73 1.55 -29.09
CA THR A 235 -16.74 0.21 -28.49
C THR A 235 -15.31 -0.31 -28.37
N THR A 236 -14.95 -0.79 -27.19
CA THR A 236 -13.63 -1.37 -26.96
C THR A 236 -13.46 -2.70 -27.68
N ALA A 237 -12.21 -3.05 -27.98
CA ALA A 237 -11.85 -4.33 -28.57
C ALA A 237 -12.27 -5.50 -27.67
N ALA A 238 -12.59 -6.63 -28.30
CA ALA A 238 -12.79 -7.89 -27.58
C ALA A 238 -11.51 -8.31 -26.88
N ASP A 239 -11.66 -8.96 -25.73
CA ASP A 239 -10.57 -9.66 -25.09
C ASP A 239 -10.40 -11.02 -25.76
N ASN A 240 -9.21 -11.29 -26.30
CA ASN A 240 -8.87 -12.54 -26.96
C ASN A 240 -7.63 -13.17 -26.33
N ILE A 241 -7.22 -12.73 -25.14
CA ILE A 241 -6.05 -13.24 -24.44
C ILE A 241 -6.54 -14.32 -23.48
N PRO A 242 -6.13 -15.58 -23.64
CA PRO A 242 -6.48 -16.63 -22.70
C PRO A 242 -5.88 -16.39 -21.31
N PRO A 243 -6.62 -16.71 -20.22
CA PRO A 243 -6.05 -16.69 -18.89
C PRO A 243 -4.95 -17.73 -18.72
N THR A 244 -4.06 -17.49 -17.76
CA THR A 244 -3.00 -18.42 -17.33
C THR A 244 -2.95 -18.50 -15.81
N VAL A 245 -2.40 -19.59 -15.29
CA VAL A 245 -2.09 -19.72 -13.85
C VAL A 245 -0.72 -19.10 -13.58
N HIS A 246 -0.69 -18.01 -12.81
CA HIS A 246 0.54 -17.33 -12.41
C HIS A 246 1.32 -18.08 -11.33
N GLY A 247 0.62 -18.79 -10.45
CA GLY A 247 1.26 -19.55 -9.37
C GLY A 247 0.27 -20.16 -8.39
N THR A 248 0.77 -21.11 -7.60
CA THR A 248 -0.02 -21.85 -6.61
C THR A 248 0.68 -21.88 -5.25
N SER A 249 -0.10 -22.07 -4.19
CA SER A 249 0.36 -22.29 -2.83
C SER A 249 -0.55 -23.35 -2.20
N PRO A 250 -0.09 -24.58 -1.91
CA PRO A 250 1.28 -25.07 -2.11
C PRO A 250 1.78 -24.97 -3.57
N GLY A 251 3.09 -24.83 -3.71
CA GLY A 251 3.78 -24.91 -4.99
C GLY A 251 3.74 -26.33 -5.56
N ASN A 252 3.96 -26.45 -6.86
CA ASN A 252 4.01 -27.76 -7.51
C ASN A 252 5.23 -28.55 -7.03
N GLY A 253 5.01 -29.74 -6.50
CA GLY A 253 6.03 -30.63 -5.94
C GLY A 253 6.34 -30.38 -4.47
N ASP A 254 5.65 -29.45 -3.81
CA ASP A 254 5.88 -29.17 -2.39
C ASP A 254 5.68 -30.42 -1.53
N THR A 255 6.58 -30.62 -0.57
CA THR A 255 6.50 -31.69 0.43
C THR A 255 6.32 -31.10 1.81
N LEU A 256 5.94 -31.94 2.79
CA LEU A 256 5.69 -31.53 4.17
C LEU A 256 4.57 -30.49 4.32
N VAL A 257 3.61 -30.50 3.40
CA VAL A 257 2.45 -29.60 3.47
C VAL A 257 1.54 -30.01 4.62
N SER A 258 1.08 -29.03 5.40
CA SER A 258 0.12 -29.28 6.48
C SER A 258 -1.18 -29.86 5.92
N VAL A 259 -1.76 -30.85 6.60
CA VAL A 259 -3.10 -31.39 6.28
C VAL A 259 -4.22 -30.34 6.36
N ASN A 260 -3.96 -29.20 7.00
CA ASN A 260 -4.88 -28.06 7.11
C ASN A 260 -4.49 -26.89 6.17
N ALA A 261 -3.53 -27.10 5.25
CA ALA A 261 -3.10 -26.04 4.34
C ALA A 261 -4.24 -25.62 3.42
N GLN A 262 -4.42 -24.30 3.26
CA GLN A 262 -5.27 -23.76 2.20
C GLN A 262 -4.54 -23.85 0.88
N VAL A 263 -5.26 -24.30 -0.16
CA VAL A 263 -4.75 -24.30 -1.53
C VAL A 263 -5.14 -22.98 -2.18
N ARG A 264 -4.20 -22.27 -2.77
CA ARG A 264 -4.43 -21.00 -3.48
C ARG A 264 -3.92 -21.10 -4.91
N VAL A 265 -4.70 -20.56 -5.84
CA VAL A 265 -4.38 -20.47 -7.27
C VAL A 265 -4.54 -19.02 -7.70
N ARG A 266 -3.47 -18.43 -8.22
CA ARG A 266 -3.45 -17.07 -8.75
C ARG A 266 -3.47 -17.10 -10.28
N PHE A 267 -4.36 -16.36 -10.89
CA PHE A 267 -4.52 -16.25 -12.35
C PHE A 267 -3.91 -14.94 -12.89
N SER A 268 -3.67 -14.87 -14.21
CA SER A 268 -3.17 -13.68 -14.91
C SER A 268 -4.18 -12.54 -14.99
N GLU A 269 -5.46 -12.86 -14.86
CA GLU A 269 -6.55 -11.92 -15.11
C GLU A 269 -7.84 -12.33 -14.37
N PRO A 270 -8.85 -11.44 -14.32
CA PRO A 270 -10.14 -11.73 -13.70
C PRO A 270 -10.85 -12.94 -14.33
N MET A 271 -11.08 -13.97 -13.53
CA MET A 271 -11.73 -15.21 -13.95
C MET A 271 -13.26 -15.15 -13.82
N ASP A 272 -13.98 -15.93 -14.64
CA ASP A 272 -15.33 -16.38 -14.30
C ASP A 272 -15.22 -17.37 -13.14
N THR A 273 -15.59 -16.89 -11.95
CA THR A 273 -15.45 -17.63 -10.70
C THR A 273 -16.33 -18.88 -10.63
N ALA A 274 -17.45 -18.90 -11.35
CA ALA A 274 -18.37 -20.05 -11.37
C ALA A 274 -17.86 -21.13 -12.34
N ALA A 275 -17.50 -20.74 -13.56
CA ALA A 275 -16.93 -21.66 -14.54
C ALA A 275 -15.61 -22.27 -14.04
N THR A 276 -14.73 -21.44 -13.44
CA THR A 276 -13.44 -21.89 -12.89
C THR A 276 -13.61 -22.85 -11.72
N ARG A 277 -14.61 -22.62 -10.85
CA ARG A 277 -14.94 -23.56 -9.76
C ARG A 277 -15.34 -24.93 -10.32
N THR A 278 -16.24 -24.96 -11.31
CA THR A 278 -16.70 -26.21 -11.93
C THR A 278 -15.57 -26.94 -12.66
N ALA A 279 -14.62 -26.20 -13.24
CA ALA A 279 -13.47 -26.77 -13.93
C ALA A 279 -12.32 -27.20 -13.01
N THR A 280 -12.41 -26.96 -11.71
CA THR A 280 -11.36 -27.36 -10.75
C THR A 280 -11.69 -28.71 -10.13
N THR A 281 -10.69 -29.58 -10.00
CA THR A 281 -10.85 -30.93 -9.44
C THR A 281 -9.66 -31.31 -8.55
N HIS A 282 -9.92 -32.17 -7.58
CA HIS A 282 -8.90 -32.85 -6.77
C HIS A 282 -8.89 -34.35 -7.12
N SER A 283 -7.72 -34.98 -7.12
CA SER A 283 -7.51 -36.38 -7.55
C SER A 283 -8.32 -37.44 -6.81
N GLU A 284 -8.72 -37.18 -5.56
CA GLU A 284 -9.52 -38.11 -4.74
C GLU A 284 -10.98 -37.66 -4.63
N LEU A 285 -11.44 -36.72 -5.46
CA LEU A 285 -12.79 -36.13 -5.41
C LEU A 285 -13.15 -35.58 -4.02
N MET A 286 -12.17 -35.04 -3.28
CA MET A 286 -12.40 -34.44 -1.98
C MET A 286 -13.35 -33.24 -2.06
N HIS A 287 -14.14 -33.04 -1.01
CA HIS A 287 -14.97 -31.86 -0.88
C HIS A 287 -14.12 -30.66 -0.45
N TYR A 288 -14.35 -29.54 -1.10
CA TYR A 288 -13.76 -28.26 -0.78
C TYR A 288 -14.74 -27.14 -1.08
N ARG A 289 -14.52 -26.00 -0.43
CA ARG A 289 -15.18 -24.74 -0.79
C ARG A 289 -14.17 -23.82 -1.45
N THR A 290 -14.64 -23.03 -2.42
CA THR A 290 -13.82 -21.99 -3.05
C THR A 290 -14.25 -20.62 -2.54
N GLU A 291 -13.28 -19.83 -2.14
CA GLU A 291 -13.42 -18.41 -1.82
C GLU A 291 -12.52 -17.61 -2.77
N TRP A 292 -12.94 -16.41 -3.13
CA TRP A 292 -12.20 -15.55 -4.05
C TRP A 292 -11.81 -14.25 -3.36
N SER A 293 -10.57 -13.81 -3.59
CA SER A 293 -10.13 -12.47 -3.25
C SER A 293 -10.02 -11.67 -4.56
N GLY A 294 -10.96 -10.73 -4.75
CA GLY A 294 -11.24 -10.18 -6.08
C GLY A 294 -11.65 -11.28 -7.05
N ASP A 295 -11.18 -11.22 -8.28
CA ASP A 295 -11.48 -12.21 -9.33
C ASP A 295 -10.24 -12.95 -9.85
N THR A 296 -9.07 -12.76 -9.22
CA THR A 296 -7.79 -13.28 -9.71
C THR A 296 -7.14 -14.31 -8.78
N LEU A 297 -7.62 -14.42 -7.53
CA LEU A 297 -7.06 -15.32 -6.52
C LEU A 297 -8.15 -16.23 -5.96
N MET A 298 -8.11 -17.49 -6.37
CA MET A 298 -8.97 -18.55 -5.85
C MET A 298 -8.30 -19.22 -4.65
N THR A 299 -9.02 -19.32 -3.54
CA THR A 299 -8.62 -20.07 -2.34
C THR A 299 -9.56 -21.25 -2.17
N LEU A 300 -9.01 -22.46 -2.15
CA LEU A 300 -9.72 -23.69 -1.87
C LEU A 300 -9.45 -24.09 -0.43
N THR A 301 -10.50 -24.15 0.37
CA THR A 301 -10.43 -24.73 1.71
C THR A 301 -11.06 -26.10 1.69
N MET A 302 -10.24 -27.12 1.93
CA MET A 302 -10.69 -28.50 2.04
C MET A 302 -11.65 -28.63 3.23
N THR A 303 -12.80 -29.27 3.03
CA THR A 303 -13.71 -29.63 4.13
C THR A 303 -13.45 -31.03 4.63
N ASP A 304 -12.91 -31.89 3.77
CA ASP A 304 -12.36 -33.18 4.16
C ASP A 304 -10.90 -33.01 4.62
N THR A 305 -10.51 -33.71 5.68
CA THR A 305 -9.11 -33.71 6.13
C THR A 305 -8.25 -34.37 5.06
N LEU A 306 -7.21 -33.68 4.58
CA LEU A 306 -6.26 -34.24 3.63
C LEU A 306 -5.55 -35.46 4.24
N SER A 307 -5.56 -36.58 3.52
CA SER A 307 -4.85 -37.81 3.89
C SER A 307 -3.36 -37.56 4.01
N PHE A 308 -2.71 -38.07 5.05
CA PHE A 308 -1.28 -37.83 5.27
C PHE A 308 -0.39 -38.66 4.34
N HIS A 309 0.81 -38.14 4.01
CA HIS A 309 1.84 -38.82 3.21
C HIS A 309 1.35 -39.27 1.83
N LEU A 310 0.24 -38.70 1.35
CA LEU A 310 -0.26 -38.90 -0.01
C LEU A 310 0.02 -37.66 -0.84
N ALA A 311 0.32 -37.90 -2.12
CA ALA A 311 0.36 -36.85 -3.11
C ALA A 311 -1.09 -36.45 -3.46
N HIS A 312 -1.43 -35.20 -3.20
CA HIS A 312 -2.68 -34.60 -3.64
C HIS A 312 -2.45 -33.85 -4.93
N ILE A 313 -3.25 -34.14 -5.96
CA ILE A 313 -3.17 -33.46 -7.25
C ILE A 313 -4.40 -32.58 -7.41
N MET A 314 -4.14 -31.30 -7.67
CA MET A 314 -5.14 -30.32 -8.02
C MET A 314 -5.04 -30.04 -9.51
N THR A 315 -6.18 -30.00 -10.19
CA THR A 315 -6.25 -29.68 -11.62
C THR A 315 -7.27 -28.57 -11.84
N VAL A 316 -6.87 -27.52 -12.54
CA VAL A 316 -7.76 -26.53 -13.12
C VAL A 316 -7.88 -26.85 -14.62
N GLY A 317 -9.04 -27.37 -15.03
CA GLY A 317 -9.32 -27.79 -16.39
C GLY A 317 -9.55 -26.61 -17.35
N THR A 318 -9.55 -26.91 -18.65
CA THR A 318 -9.80 -25.93 -19.72
C THR A 318 -11.22 -25.37 -19.73
N GLY A 319 -12.14 -25.92 -18.92
CA GLY A 319 -13.46 -25.31 -18.67
C GLY A 319 -13.39 -24.02 -17.86
N ALA A 320 -12.25 -23.71 -17.23
CA ALA A 320 -12.04 -22.43 -16.56
C ALA A 320 -11.88 -21.32 -17.60
N THR A 321 -12.66 -20.25 -17.46
CA THR A 321 -12.66 -19.10 -18.37
C THR A 321 -12.40 -17.80 -17.63
N ASP A 322 -11.86 -16.82 -18.34
CA ASP A 322 -11.88 -15.43 -17.91
C ASP A 322 -13.31 -14.84 -17.95
N LYS A 323 -13.45 -13.56 -17.60
CA LYS A 323 -14.73 -12.84 -17.71
C LYS A 323 -15.19 -12.56 -19.15
N ALA A 324 -14.30 -12.64 -20.13
CA ALA A 324 -14.61 -12.49 -21.54
C ALA A 324 -14.97 -13.82 -22.23
N GLY A 325 -14.83 -14.94 -21.52
CA GLY A 325 -15.10 -16.28 -22.02
C GLY A 325 -13.89 -16.96 -22.66
N ASN A 326 -12.67 -16.40 -22.59
CA ASN A 326 -11.48 -17.11 -23.06
C ASN A 326 -11.12 -18.22 -22.08
N HIS A 327 -10.87 -19.41 -22.62
CA HIS A 327 -10.55 -20.61 -21.84
C HIS A 327 -9.07 -20.68 -21.48
N LEU A 328 -8.71 -21.31 -20.37
CA LEU A 328 -7.33 -21.79 -20.17
C LEU A 328 -6.91 -22.61 -21.41
N SER A 329 -5.77 -22.24 -22.01
CA SER A 329 -5.28 -22.91 -23.23
C SER A 329 -4.96 -24.39 -23.02
N SER A 330 -4.60 -24.76 -21.80
CA SER A 330 -4.39 -26.14 -21.36
C SER A 330 -4.77 -26.28 -19.90
N ALA A 331 -5.18 -27.47 -19.47
CA ALA A 331 -5.39 -27.75 -18.05
C ALA A 331 -4.07 -27.55 -17.28
N TYR A 332 -4.17 -26.96 -16.09
CA TYR A 332 -3.04 -26.76 -15.18
C TYR A 332 -3.17 -27.71 -14.00
N SER A 333 -2.20 -28.61 -13.84
CA SER A 333 -2.15 -29.54 -12.71
C SER A 333 -0.91 -29.29 -11.86
N PHE A 334 -1.09 -29.36 -10.54
CA PHE A 334 0.01 -29.32 -9.59
C PHE A 334 -0.23 -30.33 -8.48
N SER A 335 0.86 -30.86 -7.93
CA SER A 335 0.81 -31.83 -6.84
C SER A 335 1.51 -31.30 -5.60
N PHE A 336 1.07 -31.73 -4.42
CA PHE A 336 1.80 -31.54 -3.18
C PHE A 336 1.62 -32.75 -2.28
N THR A 337 2.61 -33.04 -1.44
CA THR A 337 2.57 -34.16 -0.50
C THR A 337 2.37 -33.63 0.92
N THR A 338 1.29 -34.09 1.56
CA THR A 338 1.00 -33.73 2.94
C THR A 338 1.87 -34.53 3.90
N ALA A 339 2.26 -33.90 4.99
CA ALA A 339 2.82 -34.61 6.14
C ALA A 339 1.84 -34.55 7.31
N ARG A 340 1.86 -35.60 8.15
CA ARG A 340 1.29 -35.46 9.49
C ARG A 340 2.09 -34.37 10.19
N GLY A 341 1.39 -33.36 10.73
CA GLY A 341 2.02 -32.34 11.59
C GLY A 341 2.93 -33.01 12.62
N LEU A 342 4.17 -32.54 12.72
CA LEU A 342 5.23 -33.21 13.48
C LEU A 342 4.98 -33.15 14.99
N TYR A 343 5.31 -34.28 15.64
CA TYR A 343 5.17 -34.64 17.05
C TYR A 343 5.91 -33.72 18.03
N VAL A 344 5.24 -33.28 19.10
CA VAL A 344 5.90 -32.76 20.30
C VAL A 344 6.15 -33.92 21.26
N ALA A 345 7.41 -34.24 21.53
CA ALA A 345 7.80 -35.20 22.56
C ALA A 345 8.01 -34.47 23.89
N CYS A 346 7.14 -34.70 24.87
CA CYS A 346 7.38 -34.31 26.25
C CYS A 346 7.78 -35.55 27.06
N ARG A 347 8.92 -35.49 27.74
CA ARG A 347 9.38 -36.56 28.64
C ARG A 347 8.83 -36.30 30.04
N THR A 348 7.85 -37.08 30.47
CA THR A 348 7.46 -37.17 31.89
C THR A 348 7.85 -38.57 32.40
N ALA A 349 8.77 -38.57 33.36
CA ALA A 349 9.23 -39.70 34.17
C ALA A 349 8.93 -41.12 33.63
N GLY A 350 9.69 -41.54 32.61
CA GLY A 350 9.86 -42.95 32.27
C GLY A 350 9.27 -43.41 30.93
N ASP A 351 8.27 -42.74 30.37
CA ASP A 351 7.65 -43.13 29.10
C ASP A 351 7.73 -42.02 28.04
N MET A 352 7.94 -42.42 26.79
CA MET A 352 7.66 -41.55 25.64
C MET A 352 6.18 -41.68 25.29
N ARG A 353 5.44 -40.58 25.33
CA ARG A 353 4.04 -40.52 24.87
C ARG A 353 3.92 -39.57 23.69
N PHE A 354 3.16 -40.01 22.69
CA PHE A 354 2.86 -39.22 21.48
C PHE A 354 1.54 -38.48 21.70
N PHE A 355 1.51 -37.17 21.49
CA PHE A 355 0.29 -36.36 21.53
C PHE A 355 0.09 -35.64 20.20
N GLN A 356 -1.17 -35.45 19.81
CA GLN A 356 -1.56 -34.70 18.64
C GLN A 356 -2.04 -33.29 19.03
N ALA A 357 -1.97 -32.33 18.11
CA ALA A 357 -2.47 -30.97 18.35
C ALA A 357 -3.97 -30.90 18.67
N HIS A 358 -4.75 -31.93 18.33
CA HIS A 358 -6.17 -32.03 18.66
C HIS A 358 -6.46 -32.60 20.06
N ASP A 359 -5.46 -33.15 20.76
CA ASP A 359 -5.59 -33.68 22.13
C ASP A 359 -5.52 -32.56 23.19
N LEU A 360 -5.15 -31.35 22.78
CA LEU A 360 -5.15 -30.16 23.62
C LEU A 360 -6.52 -29.49 23.51
N LYS A 361 -7.25 -29.42 24.63
CA LYS A 361 -8.42 -28.53 24.71
C LYS A 361 -7.97 -27.07 24.45
N PRO A 362 -8.86 -26.19 23.96
CA PRO A 362 -8.54 -24.79 23.62
C PRO A 362 -7.85 -23.98 24.73
N GLU A 363 -7.92 -24.47 25.97
CA GLU A 363 -7.42 -23.83 27.19
C GLU A 363 -6.09 -24.42 27.72
N GLY A 364 -5.47 -25.40 27.05
CA GLY A 364 -4.11 -25.85 27.35
C GLY A 364 -3.90 -26.71 28.60
N VAL A 365 -4.92 -27.42 29.12
CA VAL A 365 -4.78 -28.33 30.27
C VAL A 365 -4.90 -29.81 29.85
N MET A 366 -3.93 -30.64 30.27
CA MET A 366 -3.92 -32.10 30.04
C MET A 366 -4.79 -32.87 31.07
N PRO A 367 -5.53 -33.94 30.69
CA PRO A 367 -6.19 -34.83 31.64
C PRO A 367 -5.22 -35.88 32.21
N SER A 368 -5.32 -36.18 33.50
CA SER A 368 -4.51 -37.23 34.15
C SER A 368 -5.11 -38.62 33.93
N LEU A 369 -4.28 -39.60 33.54
CA LEU A 369 -4.66 -41.00 33.44
C LEU A 369 -3.62 -41.88 34.15
N THR A 370 -4.08 -42.53 35.21
CA THR A 370 -3.31 -43.38 36.13
C THR A 370 -3.38 -44.85 35.70
N GLY A 371 -2.23 -45.53 35.66
CA GLY A 371 -2.15 -46.99 35.67
C GLY A 371 -1.79 -47.68 34.34
N VAL A 372 -0.49 -47.72 34.01
CA VAL A 372 0.11 -48.80 33.20
C VAL A 372 1.54 -49.03 33.70
N THR A 373 1.96 -50.29 33.81
CA THR A 373 3.20 -50.75 34.43
C THR A 373 4.11 -51.44 33.39
N GLN A 374 5.41 -51.07 33.41
CA GLN A 374 6.62 -51.78 32.93
C GLN A 374 7.02 -51.91 31.43
N THR A 375 8.17 -51.26 31.14
CA THR A 375 9.45 -51.69 30.51
C THR A 375 9.53 -52.23 29.06
N VAL A 376 10.39 -51.63 28.21
CA VAL A 376 11.75 -52.08 27.78
C VAL A 376 12.37 -51.01 26.86
N MET A 377 13.62 -50.63 27.11
CA MET A 377 14.41 -49.70 26.28
C MET A 377 15.10 -50.44 25.12
N ALA A 378 14.95 -49.92 23.89
CA ALA A 378 15.80 -50.26 22.76
C ALA A 378 16.69 -49.05 22.37
N THR A 379 17.93 -49.38 22.02
CA THR A 379 19.12 -48.52 21.86
C THR A 379 19.19 -47.70 20.56
N ALA A 380 19.84 -46.52 20.68
CA ALA A 380 20.48 -45.66 19.65
C ALA A 380 19.67 -44.52 18.98
N GLY A 381 20.31 -43.33 18.88
CA GLY A 381 19.91 -42.16 18.09
C GLY A 381 19.20 -41.05 18.88
N THR A 382 19.83 -39.89 19.07
CA THR A 382 19.17 -38.70 19.65
C THR A 382 19.37 -37.51 18.73
N PHE A 383 18.27 -36.85 18.37
CA PHE A 383 18.21 -35.64 17.55
C PHE A 383 17.56 -34.54 18.39
N ALA A 384 18.04 -33.30 18.25
CA ALA A 384 17.37 -32.12 18.79
C ALA A 384 16.70 -31.38 17.63
N LEU A 385 15.44 -30.99 17.83
CA LEU A 385 14.66 -30.22 16.87
C LEU A 385 14.57 -28.78 17.36
N LEU A 386 14.95 -27.83 16.50
CA LEU A 386 14.74 -26.41 16.72
C LEU A 386 13.69 -25.92 15.72
N LEU A 387 12.65 -25.25 16.24
CA LEU A 387 11.61 -24.62 15.43
C LEU A 387 11.89 -23.12 15.34
N ALA A 388 12.07 -22.61 14.12
CA ALA A 388 12.11 -21.18 13.81
C ALA A 388 10.98 -20.82 12.84
N SER A 389 10.67 -19.53 12.71
CA SER A 389 9.55 -19.02 11.89
C SER A 389 9.72 -19.24 10.37
N ASP A 390 10.90 -19.67 9.93
CA ASP A 390 11.25 -19.91 8.53
C ASP A 390 11.50 -21.38 8.18
N GLY A 391 11.43 -22.31 9.14
CA GLY A 391 11.50 -23.75 8.86
C GLY A 391 12.03 -24.63 9.99
N VAL A 392 12.12 -25.94 9.70
CA VAL A 392 12.69 -26.96 10.58
C VAL A 392 14.14 -27.22 10.18
N HIS A 393 15.08 -27.09 11.13
CA HIS A 393 16.50 -27.37 10.91
C HIS A 393 16.95 -28.64 11.63
N TYR A 394 17.93 -29.35 11.04
CA TYR A 394 18.49 -30.59 11.56
C TYR A 394 19.89 -30.36 12.15
N LEU A 395 20.14 -30.94 13.32
CA LEU A 395 21.48 -31.06 13.89
C LEU A 395 21.73 -32.51 14.29
N ASP A 396 22.74 -33.13 13.67
CA ASP A 396 23.25 -34.45 14.07
C ASP A 396 24.28 -34.28 15.19
N VAL A 397 24.07 -34.97 16.32
CA VAL A 397 24.98 -34.92 17.47
C VAL A 397 25.54 -36.32 17.69
N HIS A 398 26.76 -36.55 17.21
CA HIS A 398 27.43 -37.83 17.39
C HIS A 398 28.15 -37.91 18.75
N ALA A 399 27.59 -38.82 19.57
CA ALA A 399 28.24 -39.81 20.41
C ALA A 399 28.94 -39.44 21.75
N GLN A 400 28.49 -40.23 22.73
CA GLN A 400 29.19 -40.84 23.88
C GLN A 400 29.40 -39.98 25.13
N ASN A 401 28.65 -40.39 26.17
CA ASN A 401 28.75 -40.01 27.58
C ASN A 401 28.84 -38.52 27.82
N HIS A 402 27.75 -37.90 28.29
CA HIS A 402 27.72 -36.87 29.34
C HIS A 402 26.25 -36.47 29.63
N ALA A 403 25.98 -36.08 30.89
CA ALA A 403 24.65 -35.72 31.36
C ALA A 403 24.14 -34.42 30.73
N VAL A 404 22.87 -34.43 30.29
CA VAL A 404 22.12 -33.23 29.89
C VAL A 404 21.69 -32.49 31.15
N LEU A 405 22.12 -31.24 31.31
CA LEU A 405 21.69 -30.39 32.43
C LEU A 405 20.48 -29.55 31.98
N PHE A 406 19.32 -29.77 32.60
CA PHE A 406 18.17 -28.89 32.44
C PHE A 406 18.25 -27.78 33.49
N ALA A 407 18.38 -26.53 33.07
CA ALA A 407 18.21 -25.37 33.94
C ALA A 407 16.77 -24.86 33.79
N PRO A 408 15.97 -24.76 34.87
CA PRO A 408 14.66 -24.14 34.80
C PRO A 408 14.82 -22.62 34.63
N PHE A 409 14.13 -22.05 33.63
CA PHE A 409 13.98 -20.60 33.51
C PHE A 409 12.57 -20.21 33.95
N SER A 410 12.48 -19.23 34.85
CA SER A 410 11.21 -18.62 35.24
C SER A 410 10.88 -17.50 34.25
N GLY A 411 10.11 -17.84 33.21
CA GLY A 411 9.61 -16.90 32.20
C GLY A 411 9.44 -17.59 30.85
N ASN A 412 8.35 -17.25 30.13
CA ASN A 412 7.97 -17.85 28.86
C ASN A 412 9.15 -17.88 27.86
N GLY A 413 9.79 -19.04 27.71
CA GLY A 413 10.94 -19.24 26.83
C GLY A 413 11.19 -20.73 26.55
N TYR A 414 11.50 -21.03 25.29
CA TYR A 414 11.73 -22.38 24.75
C TYR A 414 13.11 -22.92 25.15
N GLY A 415 13.19 -24.23 25.41
CA GLY A 415 14.36 -24.89 26.01
C GLY A 415 15.61 -24.95 25.12
N LEU A 416 16.78 -24.93 25.75
CA LEU A 416 18.12 -25.06 25.15
C LEU A 416 18.68 -26.47 25.42
N ALA A 417 19.31 -27.09 24.42
CA ALA A 417 20.10 -28.33 24.59
C ALA A 417 21.57 -28.07 24.25
N LEU A 418 22.48 -28.41 25.16
CA LEU A 418 23.93 -28.30 24.96
C LEU A 418 24.58 -29.69 25.04
N SER A 419 25.49 -29.97 24.10
CA SER A 419 26.38 -31.13 24.14
C SER A 419 27.75 -30.71 24.66
N ARG A 420 28.28 -31.37 25.70
CA ARG A 420 29.61 -31.05 26.27
C ARG A 420 30.79 -31.48 25.40
N ASN A 421 30.56 -32.17 24.28
CA ASN A 421 31.64 -32.82 23.52
C ASN A 421 31.83 -32.25 22.11
N THR A 422 31.21 -31.11 21.79
CA THR A 422 31.52 -30.32 20.58
C THR A 422 31.78 -28.88 21.03
N ASN A 423 32.87 -28.25 20.59
CA ASN A 423 33.40 -26.94 21.03
C ASN A 423 32.49 -25.71 20.76
N TRP A 424 31.17 -25.88 20.69
CA TRP A 424 30.22 -24.85 20.30
C TRP A 424 29.41 -24.38 21.51
N ASN A 425 29.53 -23.09 21.84
CA ASN A 425 28.78 -22.45 22.92
C ASN A 425 27.72 -21.51 22.34
N ALA A 426 26.48 -21.58 22.85
CA ALA A 426 25.38 -20.71 22.44
C ALA A 426 24.96 -19.77 23.59
N VAL A 427 24.84 -18.47 23.30
CA VAL A 427 24.37 -17.45 24.25
C VAL A 427 23.21 -16.69 23.62
N SER A 428 22.10 -16.52 24.34
CA SER A 428 20.97 -15.69 23.92
C SER A 428 20.97 -14.34 24.63
N ASP A 429 20.62 -13.29 23.88
CA ASP A 429 20.38 -11.95 24.43
C ASP A 429 18.88 -11.66 24.40
N THR A 430 18.30 -11.43 25.59
CA THR A 430 16.88 -11.13 25.79
C THR A 430 16.49 -9.71 25.42
N ILE A 431 17.44 -8.79 25.24
CA ILE A 431 17.16 -7.39 24.89
C ILE A 431 17.14 -7.20 23.35
N GLY A 432 17.95 -7.97 22.63
CA GLY A 432 18.10 -7.87 21.17
C GLY A 432 17.43 -8.97 20.33
N ASP A 433 16.88 -10.03 20.96
CA ASP A 433 16.29 -11.20 20.29
C ASP A 433 17.28 -11.91 19.34
N ARG A 434 18.51 -12.13 19.82
CA ARG A 434 19.61 -12.73 19.05
C ARG A 434 20.18 -13.96 19.74
N VAL A 435 20.67 -14.88 18.91
CA VAL A 435 21.42 -16.06 19.34
C VAL A 435 22.84 -15.99 18.77
N TYR A 436 23.84 -16.11 19.63
CA TYR A 436 25.26 -16.11 19.29
C TYR A 436 25.82 -17.51 19.40
N LEU A 437 26.58 -17.94 18.39
CA LEU A 437 27.28 -19.23 18.37
C LEU A 437 28.79 -18.99 18.30
N PHE A 438 29.53 -19.54 19.26
CA PHE A 438 30.99 -19.41 19.35
C PHE A 438 31.68 -20.76 19.16
N ASP A 439 32.76 -20.77 18.37
CA ASP A 439 33.69 -21.90 18.25
C ASP A 439 34.86 -21.69 19.22
N GLY A 440 34.92 -22.48 20.29
CA GLY A 440 35.99 -22.46 21.29
C GLY A 440 35.52 -22.48 22.75
N VAL A 441 36.40 -22.93 23.64
CA VAL A 441 36.16 -23.02 25.10
C VAL A 441 36.13 -21.62 25.71
N LEU A 442 34.94 -21.15 26.11
CA LEU A 442 34.77 -19.90 26.88
C LEU A 442 35.24 -20.13 28.31
N THR A 443 36.45 -19.69 28.65
CA THR A 443 37.02 -19.87 30.00
C THR A 443 36.63 -18.79 31.01
N ASN A 444 35.94 -17.71 30.62
CA ASN A 444 35.52 -16.65 31.55
C ASN A 444 34.11 -16.12 31.23
N TYR A 445 33.12 -16.47 32.06
CA TYR A 445 31.73 -16.02 31.95
C TYR A 445 31.53 -14.50 32.15
N ASP A 446 32.47 -13.78 32.76
CA ASP A 446 32.30 -12.40 33.24
C ASP A 446 32.53 -11.27 32.21
N THR A 447 33.06 -11.57 31.02
CA THR A 447 33.48 -10.52 30.05
C THR A 447 32.39 -10.09 29.06
N ILE A 448 31.31 -10.86 28.91
CA ILE A 448 30.21 -10.55 27.96
C ILE A 448 29.26 -9.49 28.54
N LEU A 449 29.10 -9.42 29.87
CA LEU A 449 28.20 -8.46 30.53
C LEU A 449 28.81 -7.05 30.71
N THR A 450 30.11 -6.88 30.49
CA THR A 450 30.84 -5.64 30.83
C THR A 450 31.45 -4.90 29.63
N GLY A 451 31.11 -5.28 28.39
CA GLY A 451 31.45 -4.51 27.18
C GLY A 451 32.86 -4.72 26.64
N GLY A 452 33.51 -5.83 26.97
CA GLY A 452 34.78 -6.24 26.34
C GLY A 452 34.59 -6.73 24.90
N ALA A 453 35.64 -6.61 24.07
CA ALA A 453 35.60 -7.03 22.66
C ALA A 453 35.32 -8.53 22.52
N ALA A 454 34.24 -8.87 21.80
CA ALA A 454 33.78 -10.24 21.61
C ALA A 454 34.72 -11.06 20.69
N PRO A 455 34.87 -12.38 20.92
CA PRO A 455 35.50 -13.26 19.95
C PRO A 455 34.64 -13.35 18.67
N LYS A 456 35.28 -13.57 17.53
CA LYS A 456 34.60 -13.68 16.22
C LYS A 456 33.64 -14.88 16.22
N GLY A 457 32.37 -14.65 15.90
CA GLY A 457 31.32 -15.67 15.83
C GLY A 457 30.16 -15.20 14.94
N LEU A 458 29.34 -16.15 14.46
CA LEU A 458 28.23 -15.87 13.53
C LEU A 458 27.03 -15.27 14.26
N VAL A 459 26.49 -14.16 13.74
CA VAL A 459 25.35 -13.45 14.31
C VAL A 459 24.10 -13.61 13.43
N PHE A 460 22.99 -14.02 14.04
CA PHE A 460 21.69 -14.12 13.37
C PHE A 460 20.68 -13.13 13.97
N SER A 461 19.95 -12.44 13.09
CA SER A 461 18.87 -11.52 13.44
C SER A 461 17.56 -12.00 12.83
N ALA A 462 16.45 -11.81 13.54
CA ALA A 462 15.09 -12.19 13.13
C ALA A 462 14.62 -11.62 11.77
N ASN A 463 15.37 -10.68 11.17
CA ASN A 463 15.07 -10.06 9.87
C ASN A 463 15.93 -10.57 8.70
N ASN A 464 16.59 -11.72 8.84
CA ASN A 464 17.27 -12.44 7.76
C ASN A 464 18.40 -11.69 7.02
N ARG A 465 19.26 -10.96 7.75
CA ARG A 465 20.52 -10.42 7.22
C ARG A 465 21.74 -10.98 7.94
N TYR A 466 22.68 -11.52 7.17
CA TYR A 466 24.00 -11.90 7.64
C TYR A 466 24.78 -10.67 8.10
N LEU A 467 25.25 -10.69 9.35
CA LEU A 467 26.28 -9.78 9.85
C LEU A 467 27.41 -10.67 10.37
N TYR A 468 28.60 -10.42 9.81
CA TYR A 468 29.84 -11.22 9.88
C TYR A 468 30.15 -11.87 11.22
#